data_AF-A0A7S1RNE1-F1
#
_entry.id   AF-A0A7S1RNE1-F1
#
_cell.length_a   1.000
_cell.length_b   1.000
_cell.length_c   1.000
_cell.angle_alpha   90.00
_cell.angle_beta   90.00
_cell.angle_gamma   90.00
#
_symmetry.space_group_name_H-M   'P 1'
#
loop_
_entity.id
_entity.type
_entity.pdbx_description
1 polymer ?
#
loop_
_entity_poly.entity_id
_entity_poly.type
_entity_poly.pdbx_seq_one_letter_code
_entity_poly.pdbx_strand_id
1 'polypeptide(L)'
;MDEQIAQLTGKDNKKERSAKSKEASELKAAPQYVDACKVVKGSEPRNGFFVKSSTAAAAKKESPDAKAPPSEPPTSLEKKEKEEKKAKKTESAGLSPAEKKELEQLKKDIVERKAQLKGEGLSGGQQNKDPQVVEWVKRMTELKEKEDPGSTQQADKKKDAKKKSSAPLSSEEQKELDSLRGEIDVYKHRLKTEFGYSAKDIKNDEDLLDMEKRLAALEKRLG
;
A
#
# COMPACT_ATOMS: atom_id res chain seq x y z
N MET A 1 22.82 -17.89 -7.57
CA MET A 1 22.51 -16.50 -7.18
C MET A 1 21.71 -16.45 -5.90
N ASP A 2 20.39 -16.69 -5.91
CA ASP A 2 19.51 -16.39 -4.77
C ASP A 2 19.86 -17.19 -3.48
N GLU A 3 20.29 -18.45 -3.62
CA GLU A 3 20.80 -19.26 -2.49
C GLU A 3 22.12 -18.70 -1.91
N GLN A 4 22.99 -18.13 -2.76
CA GLN A 4 24.25 -17.49 -2.34
C GLN A 4 24.00 -16.13 -1.68
N ILE A 5 22.87 -15.48 -1.96
CA ILE A 5 22.39 -14.28 -1.25
C ILE A 5 21.85 -14.69 0.13
N ALA A 6 21.12 -15.82 0.21
CA ALA A 6 20.63 -16.37 1.47
C ALA A 6 21.77 -16.83 2.41
N GLN A 7 22.85 -17.37 1.86
CA GLN A 7 24.06 -17.75 2.62
C GLN A 7 24.83 -16.53 3.19
N LEU A 8 24.73 -15.35 2.57
CA LEU A 8 25.35 -14.10 3.05
C LEU A 8 24.58 -13.45 4.22
N THR A 9 24.46 -14.21 5.31
CA THR A 9 23.90 -13.76 6.59
C THR A 9 24.89 -12.88 7.37
N GLY A 10 24.45 -12.27 8.47
CA GLY A 10 25.25 -11.34 9.27
C GLY A 10 25.11 -9.86 8.87
N LYS A 11 25.71 -8.97 9.66
CA LYS A 11 25.71 -7.51 9.45
C LYS A 11 26.76 -7.07 8.44
N ASP A 12 27.95 -7.64 8.54
CA ASP A 12 29.16 -7.30 7.78
C ASP A 12 28.97 -7.62 6.29
N ASN A 13 28.37 -8.77 6.01
CA ASN A 13 28.01 -9.23 4.66
C ASN A 13 26.89 -8.40 3.98
N LYS A 14 26.34 -7.36 4.62
CA LYS A 14 25.26 -6.52 4.05
C LYS A 14 25.66 -5.91 2.69
N LYS A 15 26.93 -5.52 2.51
CA LYS A 15 27.41 -4.93 1.26
C LYS A 15 27.46 -5.97 0.12
N GLU A 16 27.97 -7.16 0.39
CA GLU A 16 28.01 -8.26 -0.59
C GLU A 16 26.61 -8.79 -0.93
N ARG A 17 25.75 -8.94 0.08
CA ARG A 17 24.36 -9.38 -0.13
C ARG A 17 23.60 -8.40 -1.02
N SER A 18 23.83 -7.09 -0.84
CA SER A 18 23.28 -6.04 -1.71
C SER A 18 23.84 -6.13 -3.14
N ALA A 19 25.17 -6.30 -3.29
CA ALA A 19 25.81 -6.42 -4.59
C ALA A 19 25.30 -7.63 -5.39
N LYS A 20 25.29 -8.83 -4.79
CA LYS A 20 24.76 -10.05 -5.42
C LYS A 20 23.25 -9.97 -5.67
N SER A 21 22.50 -9.26 -4.82
CA SER A 21 21.06 -9.01 -5.06
C SER A 21 20.82 -8.12 -6.28
N LYS A 22 21.63 -7.07 -6.47
CA LYS A 22 21.58 -6.25 -7.70
C LYS A 22 21.92 -7.10 -8.92
N GLU A 23 23.05 -7.81 -8.89
CA GLU A 23 23.49 -8.70 -9.98
C GLU A 23 22.42 -9.75 -10.33
N ALA A 24 21.84 -10.41 -9.32
CA ALA A 24 20.77 -11.40 -9.49
C ALA A 24 19.44 -10.82 -9.97
N SER A 25 19.23 -9.50 -9.87
CA SER A 25 18.08 -8.78 -10.41
C SER A 25 18.34 -8.35 -11.86
N GLU A 26 19.55 -7.85 -12.13
CA GLU A 26 20.02 -7.43 -13.46
C GLU A 26 20.07 -8.64 -14.43
N LEU A 27 20.55 -9.80 -13.95
CA LEU A 27 20.53 -11.06 -14.71
C LEU A 27 19.11 -11.57 -14.99
N LYS A 28 18.14 -11.33 -14.09
CA LYS A 28 16.73 -11.70 -14.29
C LYS A 28 15.98 -10.71 -15.20
N ALA A 29 16.42 -9.46 -15.25
CA ALA A 29 15.91 -8.43 -16.15
C ALA A 29 16.50 -8.53 -17.57
N ALA A 30 17.62 -9.23 -17.74
CA ALA A 30 18.28 -9.41 -19.04
C ALA A 30 17.31 -9.98 -20.09
N PRO A 31 17.22 -9.38 -21.30
CA PRO A 31 16.28 -9.81 -22.35
C PRO A 31 16.34 -11.31 -22.69
N GLN A 32 17.54 -11.90 -22.67
CA GLN A 32 17.75 -13.33 -22.89
C GLN A 32 17.16 -14.21 -21.76
N TYR A 33 17.20 -13.76 -20.50
CA TYR A 33 16.57 -14.48 -19.39
C TYR A 33 15.04 -14.38 -19.46
N VAL A 34 14.51 -13.17 -19.75
CA VAL A 34 13.07 -12.93 -19.97
C VAL A 34 12.53 -13.83 -21.10
N ASP A 35 13.27 -13.93 -22.21
CA ASP A 35 12.92 -14.81 -23.33
C ASP A 35 13.03 -16.31 -22.96
N ALA A 36 14.09 -16.73 -22.27
CA ALA A 36 14.21 -18.12 -21.81
C ALA A 36 13.04 -18.52 -20.89
N CYS A 37 12.64 -17.63 -19.96
CA CYS A 37 11.46 -17.82 -19.11
C CYS A 37 10.14 -17.83 -19.89
N LYS A 38 10.06 -17.22 -21.07
CA LYS A 38 8.88 -17.31 -21.96
C LYS A 38 8.84 -18.64 -22.69
N VAL A 39 9.97 -19.06 -23.28
CA VAL A 39 10.11 -20.34 -23.99
C VAL A 39 9.78 -21.53 -23.09
N VAL A 40 10.32 -21.54 -21.86
CA VAL A 40 10.04 -22.59 -20.86
C VAL A 40 8.56 -22.63 -20.46
N LYS A 41 7.82 -21.51 -20.62
CA LYS A 41 6.37 -21.39 -20.40
C LYS A 41 5.55 -21.54 -21.68
N GLY A 42 6.13 -22.09 -22.77
CA GLY A 42 5.45 -22.29 -24.05
C GLY A 42 5.02 -20.99 -24.76
N SER A 43 5.55 -19.85 -24.34
CA SER A 43 5.25 -18.53 -24.90
C SER A 43 6.38 -18.06 -25.81
N GLU A 44 6.05 -17.29 -26.85
CA GLU A 44 7.07 -16.80 -27.78
C GLU A 44 8.10 -15.85 -27.10
N PRO A 45 9.38 -15.91 -27.51
CA PRO A 45 10.41 -14.96 -27.11
C PRO A 45 10.01 -13.55 -27.56
N ARG A 46 9.96 -12.59 -26.62
CA ARG A 46 9.65 -11.18 -26.92
C ARG A 46 10.81 -10.45 -27.60
N ASN A 47 12.03 -10.88 -27.33
CA ASN A 47 13.26 -10.25 -27.81
C ASN A 47 14.00 -11.11 -28.86
N GLY A 48 13.38 -12.20 -29.32
CA GLY A 48 13.85 -13.03 -30.45
C GLY A 48 14.96 -14.03 -30.13
N PHE A 49 15.48 -14.09 -28.89
CA PHE A 49 16.74 -14.80 -28.58
C PHE A 49 16.70 -16.33 -28.76
N PHE A 50 15.52 -16.93 -28.91
CA PHE A 50 15.33 -18.39 -28.96
C PHE A 50 14.37 -18.84 -30.09
N VAL A 51 14.03 -17.96 -31.03
CA VAL A 51 13.21 -18.34 -32.20
C VAL A 51 14.08 -19.18 -33.13
N LYS A 52 13.74 -20.47 -33.32
CA LYS A 52 14.43 -21.33 -34.30
C LYS A 52 14.24 -20.77 -35.71
N SER A 53 15.30 -20.84 -36.53
CA SER A 53 15.44 -20.10 -37.79
C SER A 53 14.61 -20.64 -38.97
N SER A 54 13.32 -20.92 -38.77
CA SER A 54 12.33 -21.08 -39.85
C SER A 54 11.66 -19.75 -40.24
N THR A 55 11.91 -18.68 -39.48
CA THR A 55 11.39 -17.31 -39.70
C THR A 55 12.50 -16.25 -39.60
N ALA A 56 13.77 -16.65 -39.74
CA ALA A 56 14.93 -15.78 -39.55
C ALA A 56 15.29 -14.97 -40.81
N ALA A 57 14.46 -14.00 -41.19
CA ALA A 57 14.83 -12.94 -42.14
C ALA A 57 14.04 -11.64 -41.85
N ALA A 58 14.77 -10.53 -41.71
CA ALA A 58 14.32 -9.21 -41.25
C ALA A 58 13.77 -9.18 -39.79
N ALA A 59 14.07 -8.16 -38.97
CA ALA A 59 14.82 -6.94 -39.24
C ALA A 59 16.08 -6.82 -38.37
N LYS A 60 17.23 -6.58 -39.00
CA LYS A 60 18.41 -6.00 -38.34
C LYS A 60 19.14 -5.04 -39.29
N LYS A 61 19.01 -3.76 -39.00
CA LYS A 61 19.98 -2.67 -39.23
C LYS A 61 19.94 -1.84 -37.95
N GLU A 62 21.01 -1.72 -37.17
CA GLU A 62 22.23 -0.93 -37.43
C GLU A 62 21.90 0.57 -37.45
N SER A 63 22.23 1.39 -36.44
CA SER A 63 23.54 1.67 -35.76
C SER A 63 24.44 2.63 -36.56
N PRO A 64 25.45 3.32 -35.95
CA PRO A 64 25.72 3.58 -34.53
C PRO A 64 25.29 5.05 -34.17
N ASP A 65 25.78 5.86 -33.22
CA ASP A 65 26.80 5.82 -32.12
C ASP A 65 26.31 6.84 -31.02
N ALA A 66 26.99 7.32 -29.95
CA ALA A 66 28.37 7.23 -29.48
C ALA A 66 28.54 7.41 -27.94
N LYS A 67 29.73 6.99 -27.47
CA LYS A 67 30.60 7.51 -26.39
C LYS A 67 30.05 8.44 -25.27
N ALA A 68 30.33 8.07 -24.02
CA ALA A 68 30.12 8.86 -22.78
C ALA A 68 31.46 9.47 -22.25
N PRO A 69 31.56 9.93 -20.98
CA PRO A 69 30.86 10.99 -20.21
C PRO A 69 31.88 12.16 -19.95
N PRO A 70 31.92 12.90 -18.80
CA PRO A 70 30.89 13.37 -17.84
C PRO A 70 30.85 14.92 -17.72
N SER A 71 29.92 15.48 -16.92
CA SER A 71 30.15 16.77 -16.24
C SER A 71 29.19 16.98 -15.06
N GLU A 72 29.72 17.35 -13.89
CA GLU A 72 28.98 18.07 -12.84
C GLU A 72 29.48 19.54 -12.79
N PRO A 73 29.24 20.41 -11.77
CA PRO A 73 28.90 21.81 -12.02
C PRO A 73 30.07 22.78 -11.75
N PRO A 74 29.89 24.10 -11.94
CA PRO A 74 29.52 24.92 -10.77
C PRO A 74 28.72 26.22 -11.07
N THR A 75 28.36 26.96 -10.01
CA THR A 75 27.94 28.40 -9.98
C THR A 75 26.61 28.78 -10.67
N SER A 76 25.86 29.80 -10.23
CA SER A 76 26.16 30.85 -9.23
C SER A 76 24.93 31.30 -8.41
N LEU A 77 25.18 31.69 -7.16
CA LEU A 77 24.77 32.92 -6.41
C LEU A 77 23.57 33.76 -6.96
N GLU A 78 22.69 34.40 -6.17
CA GLU A 78 22.65 34.58 -4.70
C GLU A 78 21.25 35.06 -4.18
N LYS A 79 21.05 34.93 -2.85
CA LYS A 79 20.20 35.72 -1.91
C LYS A 79 19.07 36.63 -2.45
N LYS A 80 17.89 36.54 -1.80
CA LYS A 80 17.50 37.58 -0.82
C LYS A 80 16.45 37.12 0.22
N GLU A 81 16.44 37.87 1.32
CA GLU A 81 15.69 37.67 2.57
C GLU A 81 14.83 38.93 2.84
N LYS A 82 13.91 38.86 3.84
CA LYS A 82 12.93 39.86 4.34
C LYS A 82 11.49 39.74 3.77
N GLU A 83 10.43 40.10 4.52
CA GLU A 83 10.24 40.24 5.98
C GLU A 83 8.73 40.29 6.33
N GLU A 84 8.39 39.82 7.53
CA GLU A 84 7.16 40.02 8.32
C GLU A 84 6.15 41.12 7.86
N LYS A 85 4.85 40.77 7.69
CA LYS A 85 3.76 41.26 8.58
C LYS A 85 2.35 40.67 8.40
N LYS A 86 1.82 40.24 9.56
CA LYS A 86 0.42 40.05 9.99
C LYS A 86 -0.71 40.32 8.97
N ALA A 87 -1.49 39.28 8.68
CA ALA A 87 -2.93 39.40 8.44
C ALA A 87 -3.70 38.38 9.30
N LYS A 88 -4.67 38.91 10.06
CA LYS A 88 -5.70 38.29 10.93
C LYS A 88 -5.79 36.74 11.00
N LYS A 89 -5.86 36.23 12.24
CA LYS A 89 -6.69 35.05 12.55
C LYS A 89 -8.12 35.30 12.03
N THR A 90 -8.62 34.41 11.19
CA THR A 90 -10.05 34.16 11.05
C THR A 90 -10.27 32.69 11.35
N GLU A 91 -10.76 32.38 12.54
CA GLU A 91 -11.29 31.06 12.86
C GLU A 91 -12.61 30.88 12.10
N SER A 92 -12.48 30.38 10.87
CA SER A 92 -13.59 29.83 10.10
C SER A 92 -13.50 28.31 10.24
N ALA A 93 -14.61 27.64 10.54
CA ALA A 93 -14.61 26.20 10.76
C ALA A 93 -14.29 25.43 9.46
N GLY A 94 -13.49 24.37 9.60
CA GLY A 94 -13.01 23.52 8.49
C GLY A 94 -11.60 23.87 8.01
N LEU A 95 -10.86 22.85 7.54
CA LEU A 95 -9.46 22.97 7.13
C LEU A 95 -9.22 24.07 6.07
N SER A 96 -8.10 24.78 6.22
CA SER A 96 -7.62 25.73 5.23
C SER A 96 -7.32 25.03 3.89
N PRO A 97 -7.38 25.73 2.73
CA PRO A 97 -7.01 25.13 1.43
C PRO A 97 -5.58 24.58 1.35
N ALA A 98 -4.69 24.98 2.25
CA ALA A 98 -3.37 24.37 2.43
C ALA A 98 -3.43 23.02 3.17
N GLU A 99 -4.13 22.96 4.31
CA GLU A 99 -4.31 21.74 5.10
C GLU A 99 -5.10 20.66 4.33
N LYS A 100 -6.07 21.05 3.48
CA LYS A 100 -6.75 20.11 2.56
C LYS A 100 -5.80 19.52 1.52
N LYS A 101 -4.86 20.32 0.99
CA LYS A 101 -3.80 19.84 0.09
C LYS A 101 -2.80 18.94 0.81
N GLU A 102 -2.48 19.24 2.06
CA GLU A 102 -1.65 18.37 2.93
C GLU A 102 -2.33 17.02 3.15
N LEU A 103 -3.65 17.00 3.41
CA LEU A 103 -4.44 15.78 3.55
C LEU A 103 -4.51 14.97 2.23
N GLU A 104 -4.62 15.63 1.07
CA GLU A 104 -4.50 14.95 -0.23
C GLU A 104 -3.07 14.47 -0.55
N GLN A 105 -2.04 15.18 -0.08
CA GLN A 105 -0.65 14.80 -0.30
C GLN A 105 -0.29 13.60 0.58
N LEU A 106 -0.62 13.61 1.88
CA LEU A 106 -0.47 12.48 2.79
C LEU A 106 -1.14 11.21 2.25
N LYS A 107 -2.34 11.31 1.64
CA LYS A 107 -2.99 10.17 0.96
C LYS A 107 -2.12 9.58 -0.17
N LYS A 108 -1.50 10.44 -0.99
CA LYS A 108 -0.61 10.03 -2.09
C LYS A 108 0.69 9.43 -1.53
N ASP A 109 1.31 10.10 -0.57
CA ASP A 109 2.56 9.71 0.08
C ASP A 109 2.43 8.33 0.77
N ILE A 110 1.32 8.09 1.49
CA ILE A 110 1.01 6.79 2.11
C ILE A 110 0.89 5.69 1.04
N VAL A 111 0.24 5.96 -0.09
CA VAL A 111 0.11 4.97 -1.19
C VAL A 111 1.46 4.74 -1.88
N GLU A 112 2.22 5.79 -2.17
CA GLU A 112 3.51 5.68 -2.81
C GLU A 112 4.51 4.95 -1.91
N ARG A 113 4.60 5.30 -0.62
CA ARG A 113 5.51 4.62 0.31
C ARG A 113 5.09 3.17 0.55
N LYS A 114 3.80 2.84 0.59
CA LYS A 114 3.35 1.44 0.58
C LYS A 114 3.75 0.71 -0.70
N ALA A 115 3.75 1.38 -1.86
CA ALA A 115 4.25 0.82 -3.11
C ALA A 115 5.79 0.65 -3.13
N GLN A 116 6.54 1.60 -2.55
CA GLN A 116 8.00 1.51 -2.37
C GLN A 116 8.35 0.33 -1.44
N LEU A 117 7.74 0.24 -0.26
CA LEU A 117 7.92 -0.85 0.70
C LEU A 117 7.48 -2.21 0.11
N LYS A 118 6.49 -2.24 -0.80
CA LYS A 118 6.12 -3.42 -1.59
C LYS A 118 7.22 -3.81 -2.60
N GLY A 119 7.88 -2.83 -3.21
CA GLY A 119 9.05 -3.02 -4.07
C GLY A 119 10.28 -3.54 -3.30
N GLU A 120 10.45 -3.11 -2.05
CA GLU A 120 11.43 -3.65 -1.09
C GLU A 120 11.04 -5.05 -0.54
N GLY A 121 9.88 -5.59 -0.93
CA GLY A 121 9.43 -6.93 -0.56
C GLY A 121 8.78 -7.06 0.82
N LEU A 122 8.50 -5.95 1.52
CA LEU A 122 7.77 -6.01 2.79
C LEU A 122 6.31 -6.45 2.56
N SER A 123 5.82 -7.39 3.36
CA SER A 123 4.41 -7.79 3.33
C SER A 123 3.49 -6.64 3.78
N GLY A 124 2.21 -6.64 3.39
CA GLY A 124 1.25 -5.58 3.77
C GLY A 124 1.14 -5.35 5.28
N GLY A 125 1.26 -6.41 6.08
CA GLY A 125 1.28 -6.32 7.55
C GLY A 125 2.57 -5.73 8.14
N GLN A 126 3.65 -5.66 7.36
CA GLN A 126 4.87 -4.91 7.70
C GLN A 126 4.83 -3.49 7.13
N GLN A 127 4.23 -3.27 5.96
CA GLN A 127 4.01 -1.93 5.38
C GLN A 127 3.15 -1.06 6.31
N ASN A 128 2.12 -1.63 6.93
CA ASN A 128 1.31 -0.97 7.97
C ASN A 128 2.07 -0.74 9.30
N LYS A 129 3.31 -1.21 9.43
CA LYS A 129 4.18 -1.03 10.61
C LYS A 129 5.43 -0.19 10.31
N ASP A 130 5.60 0.30 9.09
CA ASP A 130 6.63 1.31 8.78
C ASP A 130 6.31 2.59 9.59
N PRO A 131 7.27 3.14 10.35
CA PRO A 131 6.99 4.24 11.29
C PRO A 131 6.49 5.50 10.58
N GLN A 132 6.95 5.74 9.35
CA GLN A 132 6.56 6.90 8.55
C GLN A 132 5.15 6.72 7.94
N VAL A 133 4.76 5.51 7.51
CA VAL A 133 3.37 5.18 7.19
C VAL A 133 2.44 5.36 8.40
N VAL A 134 2.86 4.94 9.60
CA VAL A 134 2.07 5.11 10.83
C VAL A 134 1.94 6.58 11.22
N GLU A 135 3.03 7.36 11.15
CA GLU A 135 3.01 8.79 11.44
C GLU A 135 2.13 9.57 10.45
N TRP A 136 2.21 9.28 9.15
CA TRP A 136 1.36 9.92 8.15
C TRP A 136 -0.11 9.54 8.29
N VAL A 137 -0.44 8.29 8.61
CA VAL A 137 -1.82 7.88 8.93
C VAL A 137 -2.33 8.61 10.17
N LYS A 138 -1.49 8.79 11.20
CA LYS A 138 -1.85 9.58 12.38
C LYS A 138 -2.10 11.05 12.03
N ARG A 139 -1.20 11.70 11.28
CA ARG A 139 -1.38 13.09 10.81
C ARG A 139 -2.62 13.28 9.94
N MET A 140 -2.89 12.31 9.05
CA MET A 140 -4.10 12.29 8.23
C MET A 140 -5.38 12.18 9.07
N THR A 141 -5.35 11.44 10.18
CA THR A 141 -6.46 11.36 11.15
C THR A 141 -6.62 12.67 11.91
N GLU A 142 -5.55 13.23 12.48
CA GLU A 142 -5.56 14.52 13.20
C GLU A 142 -6.08 15.66 12.32
N LEU A 143 -5.67 15.71 11.05
CA LEU A 143 -6.20 16.68 10.08
C LEU A 143 -7.69 16.44 9.76
N LYS A 144 -8.13 15.18 9.67
CA LYS A 144 -9.55 14.85 9.42
C LYS A 144 -10.45 15.22 10.60
N GLU A 145 -10.02 14.99 11.85
CA GLU A 145 -10.71 15.47 13.06
C GLU A 145 -10.79 17.00 13.12
N LYS A 146 -9.85 17.69 12.50
CA LYS A 146 -9.75 19.16 12.45
C LYS A 146 -10.54 19.76 11.28
N GLU A 147 -10.89 18.96 10.28
CA GLU A 147 -11.91 19.30 9.28
C GLU A 147 -13.33 19.15 9.85
N ASP A 148 -13.54 18.11 10.67
CA ASP A 148 -14.83 17.71 11.25
C ASP A 148 -14.77 17.68 12.81
N PRO A 149 -14.77 18.86 13.46
CA PRO A 149 -14.61 19.00 14.93
C PRO A 149 -15.85 18.48 15.68
N GLY A 150 -15.91 17.16 15.82
CA GLY A 150 -17.02 16.43 16.44
C GLY A 150 -16.95 14.91 16.25
N SER A 151 -16.17 14.41 15.27
CA SER A 151 -16.12 12.97 14.93
C SER A 151 -15.54 12.05 16.02
N THR A 152 -14.94 12.60 17.09
CA THR A 152 -14.23 11.86 18.15
C THR A 152 -14.55 12.31 19.58
N GLN A 153 -15.32 13.40 19.77
CA GLN A 153 -15.70 13.84 21.12
C GLN A 153 -16.92 13.07 21.63
N GLN A 154 -16.70 12.18 22.61
CA GLN A 154 -17.78 11.65 23.45
C GLN A 154 -18.43 12.81 24.22
N ALA A 155 -19.55 13.32 23.71
CA ALA A 155 -20.37 14.33 24.38
C ALA A 155 -21.37 13.67 25.32
N ASP A 156 -20.92 13.37 26.54
CA ASP A 156 -21.70 12.67 27.56
C ASP A 156 -23.00 13.41 27.93
N LYS A 157 -24.16 12.79 27.64
CA LYS A 157 -25.46 13.28 28.13
C LYS A 157 -26.53 12.17 28.21
N LYS A 158 -26.63 11.60 29.41
CA LYS A 158 -27.83 11.04 30.08
C LYS A 158 -29.06 10.71 29.23
N LYS A 159 -29.51 9.45 29.37
CA LYS A 159 -30.91 8.97 29.47
C LYS A 159 -32.01 9.92 28.93
N ASP A 160 -32.72 9.50 27.89
CA ASP A 160 -33.88 8.63 28.10
C ASP A 160 -34.26 7.87 26.81
N ALA A 161 -35.45 7.27 26.73
CA ALA A 161 -35.78 6.20 25.80
C ALA A 161 -36.34 6.62 24.42
N LYS A 162 -36.36 5.63 23.51
CA LYS A 162 -37.37 5.38 22.45
C LYS A 162 -37.20 6.09 21.10
N LYS A 163 -36.69 5.29 20.13
CA LYS A 163 -36.76 5.45 18.65
C LYS A 163 -36.18 6.74 18.03
N LYS A 164 -35.09 6.57 17.29
CA LYS A 164 -35.05 6.80 15.83
C LYS A 164 -33.83 6.09 15.20
N SER A 165 -34.07 5.33 14.14
CA SER A 165 -33.06 4.94 13.15
C SER A 165 -32.72 6.15 12.27
N SER A 166 -31.62 6.08 11.50
CA SER A 166 -31.02 7.21 10.75
C SER A 166 -30.22 8.18 11.62
N ALA A 167 -29.14 7.67 12.19
CA ALA A 167 -27.91 8.43 12.46
C ALA A 167 -26.77 7.65 11.80
N PRO A 168 -25.76 8.31 11.20
CA PRO A 168 -24.58 7.61 10.68
C PRO A 168 -23.87 6.89 11.84
N LEU A 169 -23.40 5.67 11.56
CA LEU A 169 -22.70 4.83 12.53
C LEU A 169 -21.57 5.61 13.24
N SER A 170 -21.47 5.43 14.55
CA SER A 170 -20.37 5.96 15.34
C SER A 170 -19.02 5.46 14.81
N SER A 171 -17.96 6.23 15.05
CA SER A 171 -16.57 5.78 14.83
C SER A 171 -16.25 4.47 15.58
N GLU A 172 -17.01 4.16 16.64
CA GLU A 172 -16.98 2.84 17.30
C GLU A 172 -17.63 1.74 16.44
N GLU A 173 -18.87 1.93 16.00
CA GLU A 173 -19.64 0.94 15.23
C GLU A 173 -19.03 0.69 13.83
N GLN A 174 -18.34 1.68 13.26
CA GLN A 174 -17.56 1.50 12.01
C GLN A 174 -16.33 0.60 12.24
N LYS A 175 -15.61 0.75 13.36
CA LYS A 175 -14.54 -0.20 13.73
C LYS A 175 -15.11 -1.59 14.03
N GLU A 176 -16.29 -1.67 14.63
CA GLU A 176 -17.00 -2.93 14.87
C GLU A 176 -17.33 -3.63 13.55
N LEU A 177 -17.84 -2.90 12.54
CA LEU A 177 -18.04 -3.42 11.17
C LEU A 177 -16.75 -3.98 10.55
N ASP A 178 -15.67 -3.19 10.51
CA ASP A 178 -14.41 -3.59 9.91
C ASP A 178 -13.74 -4.75 10.67
N SER A 179 -13.89 -4.81 12.00
CA SER A 179 -13.38 -5.90 12.84
C SER A 179 -14.19 -7.19 12.67
N LEU A 180 -15.51 -7.11 12.80
CA LEU A 180 -16.43 -8.25 12.64
C LEU A 180 -16.33 -8.87 11.24
N ARG A 181 -16.12 -8.05 10.21
CA ARG A 181 -15.85 -8.53 8.84
C ARG A 181 -14.53 -9.32 8.76
N GLY A 182 -13.48 -8.85 9.43
CA GLY A 182 -12.22 -9.58 9.55
C GLY A 182 -12.36 -10.89 10.35
N GLU A 183 -13.11 -10.86 11.44
CA GLU A 183 -13.43 -12.04 12.26
C GLU A 183 -14.19 -13.10 11.46
N ILE A 184 -15.19 -12.70 10.66
CA ILE A 184 -15.93 -13.58 9.74
C ILE A 184 -15.01 -14.28 8.74
N ASP A 185 -14.08 -13.56 8.10
CA ASP A 185 -13.16 -14.16 7.13
C ASP A 185 -12.11 -15.08 7.79
N VAL A 186 -11.62 -14.71 8.99
CA VAL A 186 -10.75 -15.56 9.80
C VAL A 186 -11.49 -16.83 10.27
N TYR A 187 -12.75 -16.71 10.71
CA TYR A 187 -13.57 -17.83 11.17
C TYR A 187 -13.92 -18.77 10.01
N LYS A 188 -14.30 -18.25 8.84
CA LYS A 188 -14.46 -19.03 7.59
C LYS A 188 -13.20 -19.81 7.21
N HIS A 189 -12.03 -19.17 7.30
CA HIS A 189 -10.75 -19.85 7.08
C HIS A 189 -10.54 -20.95 8.14
N ARG A 190 -10.79 -20.65 9.41
CA ARG A 190 -10.60 -21.55 10.54
C ARG A 190 -11.47 -22.80 10.45
N LEU A 191 -12.77 -22.66 10.19
CA LEU A 191 -13.68 -23.79 9.93
C LEU A 191 -13.16 -24.68 8.80
N LYS A 192 -12.61 -24.08 7.74
CA LYS A 192 -12.07 -24.81 6.58
C LYS A 192 -10.74 -25.52 6.88
N THR A 193 -9.84 -24.94 7.69
CA THR A 193 -8.46 -25.46 7.87
C THR A 193 -8.20 -26.18 9.19
N GLU A 194 -8.85 -25.80 10.28
CA GLU A 194 -8.73 -26.50 11.58
C GLU A 194 -9.82 -27.56 11.73
N PHE A 195 -11.06 -27.25 11.35
CA PHE A 195 -12.21 -28.16 11.50
C PHE A 195 -12.52 -28.99 10.24
N GLY A 196 -11.91 -28.65 9.09
CA GLY A 196 -12.08 -29.38 7.83
C GLY A 196 -13.46 -29.27 7.19
N TYR A 197 -14.29 -28.30 7.60
CA TYR A 197 -15.69 -28.17 7.18
C TYR A 197 -15.82 -27.95 5.66
N SER A 198 -16.83 -28.58 5.06
CA SER A 198 -17.14 -28.38 3.64
C SER A 198 -17.83 -27.03 3.41
N ALA A 199 -17.92 -26.62 2.14
CA ALA A 199 -18.64 -25.41 1.73
C ALA A 199 -20.18 -25.47 1.93
N LYS A 200 -20.72 -26.58 2.46
CA LYS A 200 -22.08 -26.66 3.01
C LYS A 200 -22.09 -26.43 4.51
N ASP A 201 -21.19 -27.09 5.23
CA ASP A 201 -21.16 -27.06 6.69
C ASP A 201 -20.79 -25.65 7.18
N ILE A 202 -19.82 -24.99 6.54
CA ILE A 202 -19.48 -23.57 6.79
C ILE A 202 -20.71 -22.65 6.61
N LYS A 203 -21.67 -22.97 5.73
CA LYS A 203 -22.87 -22.14 5.50
C LYS A 203 -24.01 -22.42 6.47
N ASN A 204 -23.96 -23.55 7.16
CA ASN A 204 -24.95 -23.96 8.15
C ASN A 204 -24.46 -23.73 9.59
N ASP A 205 -23.23 -23.26 9.74
CA ASP A 205 -22.59 -22.96 11.02
C ASP A 205 -23.31 -21.80 11.74
N GLU A 206 -23.80 -22.06 12.96
CA GLU A 206 -24.68 -21.12 13.67
C GLU A 206 -23.93 -19.87 14.15
N ASP A 207 -22.67 -20.01 14.56
CA ASP A 207 -21.78 -18.91 14.97
C ASP A 207 -21.53 -17.98 13.78
N LEU A 208 -21.15 -18.54 12.62
CA LEU A 208 -20.92 -17.75 11.41
C LEU A 208 -22.20 -17.04 10.96
N LEU A 209 -23.34 -17.74 11.01
CA LEU A 209 -24.63 -17.14 10.68
C LEU A 209 -25.04 -16.04 11.66
N ASP A 210 -24.62 -16.08 12.93
CA ASP A 210 -24.86 -14.96 13.86
C ASP A 210 -23.92 -13.77 13.59
N MET A 211 -22.63 -14.02 13.32
CA MET A 211 -21.70 -12.97 12.90
C MET A 211 -22.16 -12.27 11.61
N GLU A 212 -22.59 -13.01 10.60
CA GLU A 212 -23.11 -12.44 9.34
C GLU A 212 -24.42 -11.66 9.55
N LYS A 213 -25.31 -12.10 10.46
CA LYS A 213 -26.50 -11.32 10.86
C LYS A 213 -26.12 -10.01 11.55
N ARG A 214 -25.13 -10.02 12.46
CA ARG A 214 -24.64 -8.81 13.14
C ARG A 214 -24.02 -7.82 12.14
N LEU A 215 -23.20 -8.31 11.22
CA LEU A 215 -22.61 -7.49 10.15
C LEU A 215 -23.72 -6.87 9.29
N ALA A 216 -24.68 -7.66 8.81
CA ALA A 216 -25.81 -7.14 8.03
C ALA A 216 -26.71 -6.15 8.82
N ALA A 217 -26.82 -6.31 10.15
CA ALA A 217 -27.57 -5.40 11.03
C ALA A 217 -26.83 -4.08 11.35
N LEU A 218 -25.51 -4.03 11.13
CA LEU A 218 -24.69 -2.82 11.15
C LEU A 218 -24.63 -2.17 9.76
N GLU A 219 -24.45 -2.94 8.67
CA GLU A 219 -24.53 -2.41 7.30
C GLU A 219 -25.88 -1.77 6.99
N LYS A 220 -26.99 -2.36 7.47
CA LYS A 220 -28.35 -1.80 7.39
C LYS A 220 -28.58 -0.55 8.28
N ARG A 221 -27.54 -0.09 8.99
CA ARG A 221 -27.50 1.16 9.78
C ARG A 221 -26.55 2.19 9.14
N LEU A 222 -25.74 1.77 8.16
CA LEU A 222 -24.84 2.63 7.37
C LEU A 222 -25.57 3.36 6.23
N GLY A 223 -26.62 2.74 5.67
CA GLY A 223 -27.45 3.26 4.57
C GLY A 223 -28.91 3.49 4.96
#